data_AF-A0A420Q8Z8-F1
#
_entry.id   AF-A0A420Q8Z8-F1
#
_cell.length_a   1.000
_cell.length_b   1.000
_cell.length_c   1.000
_cell.angle_alpha   90.00
_cell.angle_beta   90.00
_cell.angle_gamma   90.00
#
_symmetry.space_group_name_H-M   'P 1'
#
loop_
_entity.id
_entity.type
_entity.pdbx_description
1 polymer ?
#
loop_
_entity_poly.entity_id
_entity_poly.type
_entity_poly.pdbx_seq_one_letter_code
_entity_poly.pdbx_strand_id
1 'polypeptide(L)'
;MYVTTEYSHFLNKTRLDEYKEIVAAICVQNLSRWTDAIAEISTWPEYELQILHSLPYWTGQLGIRKLFFKEESKQFGASLRSLKALDAPYAVFKILAEEVFSKTGVGPTSEEL
;
A
#
# COMPACT_ATOMS: atom_id res chain seq x y z
N MET A 1 -16.88 -4.90 -35.61
CA MET A 1 -16.10 -3.65 -35.68
C MET A 1 -14.98 -3.74 -34.67
N TYR A 2 -13.72 -3.85 -35.13
CA TYR A 2 -12.55 -3.76 -34.24
C TYR A 2 -12.26 -2.28 -34.01
N VAL A 3 -12.50 -1.79 -32.80
CA VAL A 3 -12.04 -0.46 -32.39
C VAL A 3 -10.58 -0.62 -32.00
N THR A 4 -9.66 -0.18 -32.85
CA THR A 4 -8.25 -0.05 -32.49
C THR A 4 -8.12 1.13 -31.55
N THR A 5 -8.14 0.86 -30.25
CA THR A 5 -7.79 1.86 -29.24
C THR A 5 -6.29 2.12 -29.33
N GLU A 6 -5.88 3.29 -29.81
CA GLU A 6 -4.49 3.73 -29.70
C GLU A 6 -4.20 4.08 -28.24
N TYR A 7 -3.35 3.28 -27.60
CA TYR A 7 -2.81 3.60 -26.29
C TYR A 7 -1.55 4.45 -26.47
N SER A 8 -1.58 5.70 -26.03
CA SER A 8 -0.37 6.51 -25.93
C SER A 8 0.29 6.29 -24.57
N HIS A 9 1.48 5.72 -24.56
CA HIS A 9 2.26 5.61 -23.33
C HIS A 9 3.00 6.93 -23.10
N PHE A 10 2.61 7.67 -22.05
CA PHE A 10 3.36 8.85 -21.62
C PHE A 10 4.59 8.41 -20.81
N LEU A 11 5.76 8.41 -21.45
CA LEU A 11 7.01 8.17 -20.74
C LEU A 11 7.44 9.45 -20.02
N ASN A 12 7.57 9.37 -18.70
CA ASN A 12 8.17 10.45 -17.93
C ASN A 12 9.63 10.65 -18.38
N LYS A 13 9.91 11.80 -19.01
CA LYS A 13 11.25 12.15 -19.55
C LYS A 13 12.34 12.27 -18.48
N THR A 14 11.94 12.40 -17.23
CA THR A 14 12.83 12.51 -16.05
C THR A 14 12.79 11.26 -15.18
N ARG A 15 12.32 10.14 -15.73
CA ARG A 15 12.34 8.85 -15.04
C ARG A 15 13.80 8.46 -14.78
N LEU A 16 14.12 8.06 -13.56
CA LEU A 16 15.48 7.71 -13.11
C LEU A 16 16.49 8.87 -13.13
N ASP A 17 15.99 10.10 -13.05
CA ASP A 17 16.85 11.27 -12.83
C ASP A 17 17.53 11.20 -11.45
N GLU A 18 18.84 11.44 -11.40
CA GLU A 18 19.66 11.32 -10.17
C GLU A 18 19.18 12.25 -9.05
N TYR A 19 18.75 13.47 -9.39
CA TYR A 19 18.21 14.39 -8.39
C TYR A 19 16.91 13.85 -7.79
N LYS A 20 16.03 13.26 -8.62
CA LYS A 20 14.81 12.59 -8.12
C LYS A 20 15.11 11.36 -7.29
N GLU A 21 16.17 10.62 -7.60
CA GLU A 21 16.63 9.51 -6.77
C GLU A 21 17.05 9.98 -5.38
N ILE A 22 17.84 11.05 -5.30
CA ILE A 22 18.26 11.65 -4.02
C ILE A 22 17.05 12.09 -3.20
N VAL A 23 16.08 12.77 -3.82
CA VAL A 23 14.84 13.19 -3.14
C VAL A 23 14.01 11.99 -2.68
N ALA A 24 13.92 10.95 -3.50
CA ALA A 24 13.19 9.72 -3.15
C ALA A 24 13.88 8.89 -2.06
N ALA A 25 15.20 9.00 -1.90
CA ALA A 25 15.96 8.26 -0.90
C ALA A 25 15.46 8.51 0.53
N ILE A 26 14.99 9.74 0.83
CA ILE A 26 14.37 10.07 2.12
C ILE A 26 13.10 9.22 2.34
N CYS A 27 12.25 9.11 1.31
CA CYS A 27 11.05 8.27 1.40
C CYS A 27 11.41 6.79 1.61
N VAL A 28 12.49 6.30 1.00
CA VAL A 28 12.98 4.93 1.22
C VAL A 28 13.47 4.73 2.65
N GLN A 29 14.13 5.73 3.25
CA GLN A 29 14.52 5.67 4.67
C GLN A 29 13.30 5.62 5.59
N ASN A 30 12.19 6.30 5.26
CA ASN A 30 10.95 6.19 6.02
C ASN A 30 10.36 4.78 6.00
N LEU A 31 10.64 3.97 4.97
CA LEU A 31 10.26 2.56 4.93
C LEU A 31 11.02 1.71 5.93
N SER A 32 12.11 2.19 6.56
CA SER A 32 12.83 1.44 7.60
C SER A 32 11.94 1.00 8.77
N ARG A 33 10.83 1.72 9.01
CA ARG A 33 9.87 1.44 10.07
C ARG A 33 8.62 0.68 9.60
N TRP A 34 8.65 0.09 8.42
CA TRP A 34 7.52 -0.68 7.88
C TRP A 34 7.07 -1.82 8.81
N THR A 35 7.99 -2.39 9.59
CA THR A 35 7.67 -3.42 10.59
C THR A 35 6.76 -2.90 11.70
N ASP A 36 6.93 -1.65 12.12
CA ASP A 36 6.06 -1.01 13.12
C ASP A 36 4.65 -0.86 12.55
N ALA A 37 4.54 -0.49 11.27
CA ALA A 37 3.27 -0.38 10.58
C ALA A 37 2.55 -1.73 10.49
N ILE A 38 3.28 -2.81 10.17
CA ILE A 38 2.69 -4.16 10.15
C ILE A 38 2.25 -4.59 11.55
N ALA A 39 3.09 -4.39 12.56
CA ALA A 39 2.78 -4.77 13.92
C ALA A 39 1.49 -4.09 14.40
N GLU A 40 1.34 -2.80 14.13
CA GLU A 40 0.15 -2.01 14.43
C GLU A 40 -1.07 -2.46 13.63
N ILE A 41 -0.98 -2.45 12.29
CA ILE A 41 -2.13 -2.76 11.43
C ILE A 41 -2.66 -4.18 11.67
N SER A 42 -1.80 -5.11 12.07
CA SER A 42 -2.19 -6.50 12.37
C SER A 42 -3.01 -6.63 13.66
N THR A 43 -3.04 -5.62 14.54
CA THR A 43 -3.91 -5.62 15.73
C THR A 43 -5.30 -5.07 15.45
N TRP A 44 -5.52 -4.42 14.30
CA TRP A 44 -6.80 -3.80 14.01
C TRP A 44 -7.89 -4.85 13.82
N PRO A 45 -9.07 -4.68 14.44
CA PRO A 45 -10.09 -5.72 14.45
C PRO A 45 -10.65 -6.02 13.06
N GLU A 46 -10.63 -5.07 12.13
CA GLU A 46 -11.10 -5.23 10.76
C GLU A 46 -10.00 -5.71 9.78
N TYR A 47 -8.75 -5.86 10.25
CA TYR A 47 -7.66 -6.32 9.40
C TYR A 47 -7.65 -7.84 9.24
N GLU A 48 -7.84 -8.30 8.01
CA GLU A 48 -7.66 -9.69 7.62
C GLU A 48 -6.51 -9.86 6.63
N LEU A 49 -5.79 -10.97 6.76
CA LEU A 49 -4.76 -11.35 5.80
C LEU A 49 -5.38 -11.58 4.42
N GLN A 50 -4.83 -10.91 3.42
CA GLN A 50 -5.32 -11.00 2.05
C GLN A 50 -4.91 -12.33 1.40
N ILE A 51 -5.82 -12.90 0.60
CA ILE A 51 -5.59 -14.14 -0.13
C ILE A 51 -4.66 -13.89 -1.33
N LEU A 52 -3.64 -14.73 -1.48
CA LEU A 52 -2.79 -14.76 -2.66
C LEU A 52 -3.20 -15.92 -3.56
N HIS A 53 -3.85 -15.61 -4.69
CA HIS A 53 -4.30 -16.59 -5.67
C HIS A 53 -3.18 -16.97 -6.62
N SER A 54 -3.07 -18.25 -6.94
CA SER A 54 -2.25 -18.73 -8.07
C SER A 54 -3.11 -18.81 -9.32
N LEU A 55 -2.62 -18.30 -10.45
CA LEU A 55 -3.36 -18.22 -11.72
C LEU A 55 -2.72 -19.07 -12.83
N PRO A 56 -2.69 -20.42 -12.70
CA PRO A 56 -1.96 -21.31 -13.61
C PRO A 56 -2.57 -21.39 -15.03
N TYR A 57 -3.85 -21.06 -15.19
CA TYR A 57 -4.47 -21.02 -16.52
C TYR A 57 -3.83 -19.92 -17.40
N TRP A 58 -3.57 -18.76 -16.80
CA TRP A 58 -3.06 -17.58 -17.52
C TRP A 58 -1.57 -17.66 -17.80
N THR A 59 -0.80 -18.43 -17.03
CA THR A 59 0.65 -18.55 -17.22
C THR A 59 1.01 -19.10 -18.61
N GLY A 60 0.23 -20.06 -19.13
CA GLY A 60 0.44 -20.63 -20.46
C GLY A 60 0.13 -19.65 -21.59
N GLN A 61 -0.90 -18.81 -21.42
CA GLN A 61 -1.28 -17.79 -22.39
C GLN A 61 -0.28 -16.62 -22.43
N LEU A 62 0.28 -16.26 -21.28
CA LEU A 62 1.20 -15.13 -21.12
C LEU A 62 2.67 -15.49 -21.31
N GLY A 63 3.01 -16.78 -21.42
CA GLY A 63 4.41 -17.23 -21.54
C GLY A 63 5.26 -16.97 -20.28
N ILE A 64 4.64 -16.87 -19.11
CA ILE A 64 5.31 -16.62 -17.82
C ILE A 64 5.28 -17.86 -16.94
N ARG A 65 6.26 -18.02 -16.05
CA ARG A 65 6.38 -19.24 -15.22
C ARG A 65 5.31 -19.36 -14.13
N LYS A 66 5.00 -18.26 -13.46
CA LYS A 66 4.01 -18.18 -12.38
C LYS A 66 3.34 -16.83 -12.39
N LEU A 67 2.04 -16.81 -12.15
CA LEU A 67 1.26 -15.60 -11.94
C LEU A 67 0.55 -15.72 -10.61
N PHE A 68 0.78 -14.75 -9.74
CA PHE A 68 0.08 -14.63 -8.47
C PHE A 68 -0.73 -13.35 -8.46
N PHE A 69 -1.95 -13.43 -7.96
CA PHE A 69 -2.85 -12.30 -7.80
C PHE A 69 -3.20 -12.13 -6.34
N LYS A 70 -2.78 -11.00 -5.76
CA LYS A 70 -3.12 -10.62 -4.40
C LYS A 70 -4.51 -9.99 -4.41
N GLU A 71 -5.49 -10.65 -3.80
CA GLU A 71 -6.87 -10.18 -3.79
C GLU A 71 -7.07 -9.13 -2.68
N GLU A 72 -6.81 -7.87 -3.02
CA GLU A 72 -6.98 -6.74 -2.09
C GLU A 72 -8.42 -6.19 -2.09
N SER A 73 -9.23 -6.57 -3.07
CA SER A 73 -10.58 -6.03 -3.31
C SER A 73 -11.61 -6.37 -2.23
N LYS A 74 -11.32 -7.35 -1.39
CA LYS A 74 -12.18 -7.76 -0.27
C LYS A 74 -11.74 -7.15 1.05
N GLN A 75 -10.58 -6.52 1.09
CA GLN A 75 -10.05 -5.92 2.30
C GLN A 75 -10.95 -4.75 2.70
N PHE A 76 -11.45 -4.76 3.96
CA PHE A 76 -12.42 -3.80 4.50
C PHE A 76 -13.80 -3.76 3.81
N GLY A 77 -14.22 -4.88 3.21
CA GLY A 77 -15.59 -5.07 2.73
C GLY A 77 -15.92 -4.35 1.42
N ALA A 78 -17.19 -4.48 1.00
CA ALA A 78 -17.61 -4.11 -0.35
C ALA A 78 -17.59 -2.60 -0.65
N SER A 79 -17.61 -1.75 0.39
CA SER A 79 -17.63 -0.29 0.28
C SER A 79 -16.23 0.34 0.21
N LEU A 80 -15.19 -0.34 0.74
CA LEU A 80 -13.85 0.21 0.91
C LEU A 80 -12.79 -0.72 0.27
N ARG A 81 -12.99 -1.06 -1.00
CA ARG A 81 -12.18 -2.04 -1.78
C ARG A 81 -10.84 -1.46 -2.25
N SER A 82 -10.01 -0.97 -1.34
CA SER A 82 -8.76 -0.31 -1.70
C SER A 82 -7.67 -0.58 -0.68
N LEU A 83 -6.46 -0.84 -1.17
CA LEU A 83 -5.26 -0.84 -0.33
C LEU A 83 -5.09 0.48 0.44
N LYS A 84 -5.67 1.57 -0.07
CA LYS A 84 -5.65 2.87 0.62
C LYS A 84 -6.40 2.91 1.95
N ALA A 85 -7.17 1.87 2.24
CA ALA A 85 -7.81 1.68 3.53
C ALA A 85 -6.82 1.27 4.63
N LEU A 86 -5.59 0.88 4.29
CA LEU A 86 -4.53 0.61 5.27
C LEU A 86 -3.64 1.82 5.51
N ASP A 87 -3.13 2.41 4.43
CA ASP A 87 -2.06 3.41 4.51
C ASP A 87 -2.57 4.74 5.10
N ALA A 88 -3.75 5.20 4.68
CA ALA A 88 -4.30 6.48 5.10
C ALA A 88 -4.70 6.47 6.59
N PRO A 89 -5.45 5.47 7.11
CA PRO A 89 -5.74 5.43 8.54
C PRO A 89 -4.48 5.29 9.40
N TYR A 90 -3.49 4.51 8.97
CA TYR A 90 -2.25 4.34 9.72
C TYR A 90 -1.45 5.65 9.79
N ALA A 91 -1.38 6.38 8.67
CA ALA A 91 -0.74 7.70 8.65
C ALA A 91 -1.44 8.69 9.59
N VAL A 92 -2.78 8.70 9.59
CA VAL A 92 -3.58 9.54 10.50
C VAL A 92 -3.31 9.18 11.95
N PHE A 93 -3.34 7.89 12.29
CA PHE A 93 -2.99 7.38 13.63
C PHE A 93 -1.61 7.89 14.07
N LYS A 94 -0.57 7.75 13.24
CA LYS A 94 0.79 8.18 13.59
C LYS A 94 0.87 9.67 13.90
N ILE A 95 0.21 10.52 13.10
CA ILE A 95 0.19 11.96 13.30
C ILE A 95 -0.54 12.32 14.60
N LEU A 96 -1.70 11.71 14.85
CA LEU A 96 -2.48 11.96 16.06
C LEU A 96 -1.76 11.46 17.32
N ALA A 97 -1.14 10.29 17.28
CA ALA A 97 -0.40 9.74 18.39
C ALA A 97 0.79 10.61 18.79
N GLU A 98 1.51 11.16 17.81
CA GLU A 98 2.60 12.12 18.05
C GLU A 98 2.08 13.42 18.67
N GLU A 99 0.96 13.96 18.16
CA GLU A 99 0.33 15.17 18.69
C GLU A 99 -0.15 14.98 20.14
N VAL A 100 -0.80 13.86 20.45
CA VAL A 100 -1.23 13.53 21.82
C VAL A 100 -0.02 13.40 22.74
N PHE A 101 1.00 12.63 22.33
CA PHE A 101 2.24 12.48 23.11
C PHE A 101 2.91 13.83 23.39
N SER A 102 2.96 14.73 22.41
CA SER A 102 3.55 16.07 22.58
C SER A 102 2.85 16.92 23.65
N LYS A 103 1.55 16.68 23.87
CA LYS A 103 0.70 17.44 24.82
C LYS A 103 0.60 16.79 26.19
N THR A 104 0.62 15.46 26.26
CA THR A 104 0.32 14.71 27.49
C THR A 104 1.53 13.99 28.05
N GLY A 105 2.59 13.80 27.25
CA GLY A 105 3.73 12.94 27.59
C GLY A 105 3.43 11.44 27.52
N VAL A 106 2.21 11.04 27.13
CA VAL A 106 1.75 9.65 27.03
C VAL A 106 1.22 9.38 25.62
N GLY A 107 1.71 8.32 24.98
CA GLY A 107 1.30 7.95 23.62
C GLY A 107 0.01 7.13 23.65
N PRO A 108 -1.00 7.46 22.83
CA PRO A 108 -2.23 6.67 22.74
C PRO A 108 -2.04 5.43 21.86
N THR A 109 -2.92 4.45 22.03
CA THR A 109 -3.10 3.32 21.10
C THR A 109 -4.02 3.72 19.94
N SER A 110 -4.08 2.92 18.87
CA SER A 110 -5.00 3.19 17.77
C SER A 110 -6.47 3.05 18.14
N GLU A 111 -6.80 2.28 19.18
CA GLU A 111 -8.18 2.14 19.68
C GLU A 111 -8.64 3.35 20.50
N GLU A 112 -7.70 4.13 21.04
CA GLU A 112 -7.97 5.32 21.86
C GLU A 112 -8.17 6.60 21.02
N LEU A 113 -7.99 6.52 19.69
CA LEU A 113 -8.08 7.62 18.73
C LEU A 113 -9.26 7.44 17.77
#